data_AF-A0A930Y3S6-F1
#
_entry.id   AF-A0A930Y3S6-F1
#
_cell.length_a   1.000
_cell.length_b   1.000
_cell.length_c   1.000
_cell.angle_alpha   90.00
_cell.angle_beta   90.00
_cell.angle_gamma   90.00
#
_symmetry.space_group_name_H-M   'P 1'
#
loop_
_entity.id
_entity.type
_entity.pdbx_description
1 polymer ?
#
loop_
_entity_poly.entity_id
_entity_poly.type
_entity_poly.pdbx_seq_one_letter_code
_entity_poly.pdbx_strand_id
1 'polypeptide(L)'
;MAVNRTENGLLLNIILQPKAGKDQIVGLYGDELKITITAPPIDGKANAHLLKFLSKQFKVAKTQIELRKGELSRHKQVLFLLPNKFPKLF
;
A
#
# COMPACT_ATOMS: atom_id res chain seq x y z
N MET A 1 -2.68 12.94 7.31
CA MET A 1 -3.50 12.37 6.22
C MET A 1 -2.85 11.10 5.68
N ALA A 2 -3.65 10.07 5.38
CA ALA A 2 -3.18 8.79 4.82
C ALA A 2 -2.60 8.87 3.41
N VAL A 3 -2.93 9.95 2.70
CA VAL A 3 -2.47 10.22 1.34
C VAL A 3 -1.82 11.59 1.33
N ASN A 4 -0.58 11.64 0.86
CA ASN A 4 0.19 12.86 0.68
C ASN A 4 0.56 12.98 -0.79
N ARG A 5 0.16 14.07 -1.44
CA ARG A 5 0.54 14.35 -2.83
C ARG A 5 1.91 15.03 -2.82
N THR A 6 2.84 14.51 -3.61
CA THR A 6 4.18 15.07 -3.80
C THR A 6 4.33 15.48 -5.27
N GLU A 7 5.35 16.28 -5.58
CA GLU A 7 5.63 16.70 -6.96
C GLU A 7 5.87 15.50 -7.90
N ASN A 8 6.43 14.42 -7.36
CA ASN A 8 6.75 13.20 -8.10
C ASN A 8 5.62 12.17 -8.13
N GLY A 9 4.55 12.36 -7.35
CA GLY A 9 3.46 11.37 -7.27
C GLY A 9 2.62 11.41 -5.99
N LEU A 10 2.24 10.23 -5.50
CA LEU A 10 1.33 10.09 -4.37
C LEU A 10 1.90 9.13 -3.32
N LEU A 11 2.12 9.64 -2.12
CA LEU A 11 2.64 8.89 -0.98
C LEU A 11 1.48 8.42 -0.09
N LEU A 12 1.32 7.10 0.01
CA LEU A 12 0.32 6.42 0.81
C LEU A 12 0.96 5.84 2.05
N ASN A 13 0.43 6.21 3.21
CA ASN A 13 0.73 5.54 4.47
C ASN A 13 -0.23 4.35 4.60
N ILE A 14 0.31 3.16 4.79
CA ILE A 14 -0.43 1.90 4.81
C ILE A 14 -0.09 1.16 6.08
N ILE A 15 -1.11 0.73 6.82
CA ILE A 15 -0.92 -0.20 7.94
C ILE A 15 -1.32 -1.60 7.51
N LEU A 16 -0.32 -2.49 7.48
CA LEU A 16 -0.44 -3.87 7.08
C LEU A 16 -0.85 -4.74 8.25
N GLN A 17 -1.97 -5.43 8.11
CA GLN A 17 -2.42 -6.46 9.04
C GLN A 17 -2.18 -7.84 8.42
N PRO A 18 -1.08 -8.53 8.79
CA PRO A 18 -0.79 -9.89 8.34
C PRO A 18 -1.75 -10.90 9.01
N LYS A 19 -1.73 -12.16 8.54
CA LYS A 19 -2.58 -13.26 9.05
C LYS A 19 -4.09 -12.98 8.93
N ALA A 20 -4.51 -12.24 7.91
CA ALA A 20 -5.92 -12.08 7.62
C ALA A 20 -6.46 -13.25 6.79
N GLY A 21 -7.77 -13.51 6.87
CA GLY A 21 -8.42 -14.54 6.05
C GLY A 21 -8.51 -14.17 4.56
N LYS A 22 -8.33 -12.89 4.19
CA LYS A 22 -8.40 -12.41 2.80
C LYS A 22 -7.63 -11.10 2.61
N ASP A 23 -7.16 -10.89 1.38
CA ASP A 23 -6.47 -9.67 0.97
C ASP A 23 -7.49 -8.58 0.61
N GLN A 24 -7.59 -7.53 1.43
CA GLN A 24 -8.53 -6.44 1.19
C GLN A 24 -8.05 -5.13 1.82
N ILE A 25 -8.45 -4.02 1.20
CA ILE A 25 -8.36 -2.70 1.82
C ILE A 25 -9.50 -2.63 2.82
N VAL A 26 -9.18 -2.52 4.11
CA VAL A 26 -10.18 -2.36 5.17
C VAL A 26 -10.75 -0.95 5.14
N GLY A 27 -9.91 0.03 4.86
CA GLY A 27 -10.29 1.45 4.79
C GLY A 27 -9.24 2.34 5.44
N LEU A 28 -9.61 3.60 5.65
CA LEU A 28 -8.79 4.55 6.39
C LEU A 28 -8.87 4.26 7.89
N TYR A 29 -7.71 4.15 8.52
CA TYR A 29 -7.54 3.99 9.95
C TYR A 29 -6.75 5.19 10.47
N GLY A 30 -7.48 6.23 10.88
CA GLY A 30 -6.89 7.53 11.20
C GLY A 30 -6.18 8.13 9.98
N ASP A 31 -4.86 8.30 10.10
CA ASP A 31 -3.99 8.85 9.06
C ASP A 31 -3.25 7.79 8.24
N GLU A 32 -3.72 6.55 8.23
CA GLU A 32 -3.13 5.44 7.48
C GLU A 32 -4.20 4.60 6.79
N LEU A 33 -3.85 3.94 5.69
CA LEU A 33 -4.74 3.03 4.98
C LEU A 33 -4.53 1.61 5.51
N LYS A 34 -5.54 1.05 6.17
CA LYS A 34 -5.46 -0.31 6.69
C LYS A 34 -5.69 -1.32 5.57
N ILE A 35 -4.70 -2.18 5.37
CA ILE A 35 -4.76 -3.28 4.40
C ILE A 35 -4.50 -4.58 5.14
N THR A 36 -5.40 -5.53 4.97
CA THR A 36 -5.23 -6.88 5.47
C THR A 36 -4.68 -7.76 4.36
N ILE A 37 -3.68 -8.59 4.66
CA ILE A 37 -3.18 -9.60 3.73
C ILE A 37 -3.08 -10.97 4.41
N THR A 38 -3.23 -12.00 3.60
CA THR A 38 -3.07 -13.41 3.99
C THR A 38 -1.59 -13.77 4.18
N ALA A 39 -0.68 -13.04 3.52
CA ALA A 39 0.75 -13.33 3.58
C ALA A 39 1.31 -13.16 5.01
N PRO A 40 2.28 -14.01 5.40
CA PRO A 40 2.93 -13.90 6.71
C PRO A 40 3.76 -12.61 6.81
N PRO A 41 4.01 -12.11 8.04
CA PRO A 41 4.84 -10.92 8.29
C PRO A 41 6.34 -11.22 8.14
N ILE A 42 6.70 -11.97 7.10
CA ILE A 42 8.08 -12.23 6.73
C ILE A 42 8.44 -11.19 5.68
N ASP A 43 9.47 -10.41 5.97
CA ASP A 43 9.97 -9.38 5.08
C ASP A 43 10.25 -9.93 3.67
N GLY A 44 9.90 -9.14 2.66
CA GLY A 44 9.93 -9.55 1.26
C GLY A 44 8.65 -10.25 0.78
N LYS A 45 8.11 -11.24 1.51
CA LYS A 45 6.85 -11.90 1.08
C LYS A 45 5.64 -11.00 1.26
N ALA A 46 5.52 -10.32 2.40
CA ALA A 46 4.47 -9.34 2.64
C ALA A 46 4.57 -8.15 1.67
N ASN A 47 5.79 -7.69 1.37
CA ASN A 47 6.05 -6.54 0.50
C ASN A 47 5.65 -6.87 -0.94
N ALA A 48 6.11 -8.00 -1.47
CA ALA A 48 5.75 -8.45 -2.82
C ALA A 48 4.24 -8.66 -2.96
N HIS A 49 3.59 -9.19 -1.93
CA HIS A 49 2.14 -9.39 -1.91
C HIS A 49 1.39 -8.05 -1.90
N LEU A 50 1.81 -7.13 -1.04
CA LEU A 50 1.25 -5.78 -0.97
C LEU A 50 1.40 -5.03 -2.29
N LEU A 51 2.61 -4.99 -2.87
CA LEU A 51 2.88 -4.34 -4.14
C LEU A 51 2.01 -4.91 -5.27
N LYS A 52 1.85 -6.25 -5.31
CA LYS A 52 0.97 -6.92 -6.28
C LYS A 52 -0.50 -6.56 -6.07
N PHE A 53 -0.94 -6.49 -4.82
CA PHE A 53 -2.31 -6.12 -4.47
C PHE A 53 -2.61 -4.66 -4.83
N LEU A 54 -1.74 -3.73 -4.44
CA LEU A 54 -1.85 -2.30 -4.77
C LEU A 54 -1.81 -2.06 -6.27
N SER A 55 -0.89 -2.71 -6.99
CA SER A 55 -0.81 -2.61 -8.45
C SER A 55 -2.13 -2.97 -9.13
N LYS A 56 -2.81 -4.03 -8.68
CA LYS A 56 -4.13 -4.42 -9.20
C LYS A 56 -5.24 -3.42 -8.84
N GLN A 57 -5.27 -2.95 -7.60
CA GLN A 57 -6.33 -2.04 -7.11
C GLN A 57 -6.23 -0.66 -7.77
N PHE A 58 -5.03 -0.10 -7.83
CA PHE A 58 -4.77 1.22 -8.38
C PHE A 58 -4.49 1.21 -9.89
N LYS A 59 -4.46 0.02 -10.52
CA LYS A 59 -4.11 -0.18 -11.94
C LYS A 59 -2.82 0.55 -12.35
N VAL A 60 -1.83 0.51 -11.46
CA VAL A 60 -0.48 1.06 -11.68
C VAL A 60 0.55 -0.04 -11.81
N ALA A 61 1.56 0.18 -12.63
CA ALA A 61 2.66 -0.77 -12.80
C ALA A 61 3.48 -0.87 -11.50
N LYS A 62 3.99 -2.07 -11.16
CA LYS A 62 4.86 -2.24 -9.99
C LYS A 62 6.10 -1.35 -10.04
N THR A 63 6.59 -1.02 -11.23
CA THR A 63 7.71 -0.09 -11.45
C THR A 63 7.40 1.34 -11.01
N GLN A 64 6.12 1.70 -10.94
CA GLN A 64 5.64 2.99 -10.44
C GLN A 64 5.30 2.95 -8.94
N ILE A 65 5.51 1.82 -8.26
CA ILE A 65 5.20 1.65 -6.84
C ILE A 65 6.50 1.43 -6.09
N GLU A 66 6.90 2.40 -5.29
CA GLU A 66 8.10 2.37 -4.48
C GLU A 66 7.76 2.26 -3.00
N LEU A 67 8.33 1.29 -2.31
CA LEU A 67 8.26 1.22 -0.85
C LEU A 67 9.31 2.17 -0.28
N ARG A 68 8.88 3.30 0.29
CA ARG A 68 9.78 4.34 0.85
C ARG A 68 10.19 4.05 2.29
N LYS A 69 9.27 3.54 3.11
CA LYS A 69 9.52 3.20 4.51
C LYS A 69 8.72 1.98 4.93
N GLY A 70 9.19 1.34 5.99
CA GLY A 70 8.47 0.25 6.62
C GLY A 70 8.69 -1.10 5.98
N GLU A 71 9.88 -1.38 5.44
CA GLU A 71 10.25 -2.76 5.08
C GLU A 71 10.01 -3.68 6.29
N LEU A 72 10.67 -3.38 7.41
CA LEU A 72 10.62 -4.16 8.65
C LEU A 72 9.39 -3.94 9.55
N SER A 73 8.44 -3.11 9.13
CA SER A 73 7.29 -2.73 9.97
C SER A 73 5.95 -3.00 9.30
N ARG A 74 4.91 -3.12 10.13
CA ARG A 74 3.52 -3.12 9.69
C ARG A 74 3.09 -1.77 9.11
N HIS A 75 3.71 -0.68 9.52
CA HIS A 75 3.48 0.64 8.94
C HIS A 75 4.39 0.80 7.73
N LYS A 76 3.81 0.88 6.54
CA LYS A 76 4.51 0.98 5.26
C LYS A 76 4.17 2.30 4.59
N GLN A 77 5.17 2.98 4.05
CA GLN A 77 4.96 4.14 3.19
C GLN A 77 5.25 3.75 1.76
N VAL A 78 4.26 3.88 0.90
CA VAL A 78 4.34 3.51 -0.51
C VAL A 78 4.13 4.74 -1.37
N LEU A 79 5.12 5.06 -2.20
CA LEU A 79 5.07 6.13 -3.19
C LEU A 79 4.60 5.58 -4.53
N PHE A 80 3.63 6.24 -5.13
CA PHE A 80 3.11 5.96 -6.47
C PHE A 80 3.58 7.06 -7.41
N LEU A 81 4.52 6.75 -8.30
CA LEU A 81 5.06 7.66 -9.30
C LEU A 81 4.07 7.74 -10.47
N LEU A 82 3.31 8.83 -10.57
CA LEU A 82 2.31 9.09 -11.63
C LEU A 82 1.16 8.04 -11.71
N PRO A 83 0.24 7.99 -10.73
CA PRO A 83 -0.87 7.06 -10.80
C PRO A 83 -1.84 7.43 -11.94
N ASN A 84 -1.92 6.56 -12.95
CA ASN A 84 -2.82 6.72 -14.10
C ASN A 84 -4.31 6.59 -13.71
N LYS A 85 -4.59 6.00 -12.56
CA LYS A 85 -5.93 5.92 -11.94
C LYS A 85 -5.83 6.14 -10.45
N PHE A 86 -6.49 7.20 -9.98
CA PHE A 86 -6.84 7.32 -8.57
C PHE A 86 -8.12 6.51 -8.36
N PRO A 87 -8.12 5.47 -7.51
CA PRO A 87 -9.39 4.88 -7.12
C PRO A 87 -10.22 5.96 -6.45
N LYS A 88 -11.50 6.07 -6.84
CA LYS A 88 -12.54 6.81 -6.11
C LYS A 88 -12.80 6.12 -4.78
N LEU A 89 -11.82 6.16 -3.89
CA LEU A 89 -11.90 5.71 -2.50
C LEU A 89 -11.85 6.92 -1.55
N PHE A 90 -12.01 8.12 -2.11
CA PHE A 90 -12.19 9.41 -1.46
C PHE A 90 -13.27 10.18 -2.23
#